data_AF-A0A2G4I181-F1
#
_entry.id   AF-A0A2G4I181-F1
#
_cell.length_a   1.000
_cell.length_b   1.000
_cell.length_c   1.000
_cell.angle_alpha   90.00
_cell.angle_beta   90.00
_cell.angle_gamma   90.00
#
_symmetry.space_group_name_H-M   'P 1'
#
loop_
_entity.id
_entity.type
_entity.pdbx_description
1 polymer ?
#
loop_
_entity_poly.entity_id
_entity_poly.type
_entity_poly.pdbx_seq_one_letter_code
_entity_poly.pdbx_strand_id
1 'polypeptide(L)'
;MGSMIVFSACYYDNKKEMYGSSVTCDTSNVNYTSVIKPLIDQNCIGCHGSSATVSLQTYDLVKAQTLAGKIEGTMNESGTYSLMPPGGKLSSCKLGQVNKWIRNGMPL
;
A
#
# COMPACT_ATOMS: atom_id res chain seq x y z
N MET A 1 -8.01 -61.37 -13.15
CA MET A 1 -8.67 -60.42 -12.24
C MET A 1 -7.55 -59.76 -11.43
N GLY A 2 -7.04 -58.58 -11.79
CA GLY A 2 -7.64 -57.27 -11.52
C GLY A 2 -6.89 -56.62 -10.36
N SER A 3 -5.65 -56.17 -10.59
CA SER A 3 -4.78 -55.54 -9.58
C SER A 3 -5.17 -54.06 -9.43
N MET A 4 -5.70 -53.68 -8.26
CA MET A 4 -6.00 -52.28 -7.92
C MET A 4 -4.77 -51.63 -7.30
N ILE A 5 -4.09 -50.81 -8.08
CA ILE A 5 -3.04 -49.90 -7.60
C ILE A 5 -3.72 -48.66 -7.03
N VAL A 6 -3.65 -48.48 -5.71
CA VAL A 6 -4.09 -47.27 -5.03
C VAL A 6 -3.00 -46.23 -5.20
N PHE A 7 -3.16 -45.34 -6.18
CA PHE A 7 -2.32 -44.15 -6.26
C PHE A 7 -2.72 -43.22 -5.12
N SER A 8 -1.81 -43.02 -4.15
CA SER A 8 -1.87 -41.88 -3.23
C SER A 8 -2.04 -40.61 -4.07
N ALA A 9 -3.22 -40.00 -3.96
CA ALA A 9 -3.40 -38.63 -4.41
C ALA A 9 -2.43 -37.78 -3.60
N CYS A 10 -1.38 -37.26 -4.25
CA CYS A 10 -0.71 -36.08 -3.75
C CYS A 10 -1.80 -35.01 -3.66
N TYR A 11 -2.27 -34.74 -2.44
CA TYR A 11 -3.02 -33.53 -2.16
C TYR A 11 -2.07 -32.39 -2.50
N TYR A 12 -2.16 -31.91 -3.74
CA TYR A 12 -1.62 -30.62 -4.10
C TYR A 12 -2.47 -29.67 -3.28
N ASP A 13 -1.96 -29.31 -2.09
CA ASP A 13 -2.37 -28.11 -1.39
C ASP A 13 -2.33 -27.00 -2.43
N ASN A 14 -3.51 -26.67 -2.93
CA ASN A 14 -3.70 -25.52 -3.76
C ASN A 14 -3.36 -24.36 -2.84
N LYS A 15 -2.10 -23.90 -2.92
CA LYS A 15 -1.57 -22.65 -2.38
C LYS A 15 -2.42 -21.39 -2.68
N LYS A 16 -3.56 -21.58 -3.35
CA LYS A 16 -4.64 -20.61 -3.57
C LYS A 16 -5.62 -20.50 -2.38
N GLU A 17 -5.58 -21.38 -1.38
CA GLU A 17 -6.39 -21.19 -0.15
C GLU A 17 -5.70 -20.33 0.93
N MET A 18 -4.44 -19.93 0.74
CA MET A 18 -3.70 -18.99 1.60
C MET A 18 -3.61 -17.56 1.05
N TYR A 19 -4.45 -17.22 0.08
CA TYR A 19 -4.68 -15.83 -0.35
C TYR A 19 -6.17 -15.51 -0.30
N GLY A 20 -6.78 -15.81 0.85
CA GLY A 20 -8.07 -15.24 1.26
C GLY A 20 -7.93 -13.75 1.56
N SER A 21 -7.68 -12.96 0.51
CA SER A 21 -7.99 -11.54 0.40
C SER A 21 -7.54 -11.07 -0.97
N SER A 22 -8.35 -11.37 -1.99
CA SER A 22 -8.61 -10.33 -2.99
C SER A 22 -9.23 -9.15 -2.22
N VAL A 23 -8.38 -8.33 -1.58
CA VAL A 23 -8.77 -6.96 -1.24
C VAL A 23 -9.04 -6.34 -2.58
N THR A 24 -10.30 -6.37 -3.01
CA THR A 24 -10.80 -5.48 -4.05
C THR A 24 -10.26 -4.11 -3.65
N CYS A 25 -9.42 -3.53 -4.50
CA CYS A 25 -8.80 -2.26 -4.18
C CYS A 25 -9.90 -1.20 -4.09
N ASP A 26 -10.41 -1.01 -2.88
CA ASP A 26 -11.51 -0.10 -2.67
C ASP A 26 -10.95 1.31 -2.77
N THR A 27 -11.33 1.93 -3.87
CA THR A 27 -11.02 3.33 -4.20
C THR A 27 -12.29 4.19 -4.14
N SER A 28 -13.40 3.61 -3.67
CA SER A 28 -14.61 4.35 -3.33
C SER A 28 -14.40 5.06 -1.99
N ASN A 29 -14.80 6.33 -1.91
CA ASN A 29 -14.77 7.14 -0.69
C ASN A 29 -13.44 7.18 0.08
N VAL A 30 -12.31 7.22 -0.65
CA VAL A 30 -10.98 7.34 -0.03
C VAL A 30 -10.86 8.67 0.73
N ASN A 31 -10.66 8.58 2.05
CA ASN A 31 -10.37 9.70 2.93
C ASN A 31 -9.14 9.43 3.79
N TYR A 32 -8.65 10.47 4.47
CA TYR A 32 -7.43 10.36 5.24
C TYR A 32 -7.58 9.37 6.40
N THR A 33 -8.62 9.51 7.20
CA THR A 33 -8.82 8.76 8.44
C THR A 33 -8.96 7.26 8.20
N SER A 34 -9.74 6.86 7.19
CA SER A 34 -10.06 5.45 6.95
C SER A 34 -9.06 4.72 6.05
N VAL A 35 -8.40 5.42 5.12
CA VAL A 35 -7.55 4.77 4.10
C VAL A 35 -6.10 5.24 4.18
N ILE A 36 -5.86 6.55 4.14
CA ILE A 36 -4.49 7.06 3.99
C ILE A 36 -3.69 6.96 5.28
N LYS A 37 -4.30 7.26 6.42
CA LYS A 37 -3.63 7.19 7.72
C LYS A 37 -3.11 5.78 8.02
N PRO A 38 -3.92 4.69 7.91
CA PRO A 38 -3.39 3.34 8.07
C PRO A 38 -2.25 3.01 7.09
N LEU A 39 -2.33 3.49 5.84
CA LEU A 39 -1.28 3.30 4.84
C LEU A 39 0.02 4.01 5.27
N ILE A 40 -0.05 5.27 5.69
CA ILE A 40 1.09 6.05 6.17
C ILE A 40 1.69 5.43 7.42
N ASP A 41 0.85 5.06 8.40
CA ASP A 41 1.28 4.43 9.65
C ASP A 41 2.04 3.13 9.40
N GLN A 42 1.54 2.28 8.49
CA GLN A 42 2.15 0.99 8.18
C GLN A 42 3.42 1.10 7.32
N ASN A 43 3.47 2.03 6.38
CA ASN A 43 4.50 2.01 5.32
C ASN A 43 5.50 3.18 5.40
N CYS A 44 5.24 4.21 6.20
CA CYS A 44 6.04 5.45 6.20
C CYS A 44 6.55 5.85 7.59
N ILE A 45 5.73 5.74 8.64
CA ILE A 45 6.05 6.30 9.97
C ILE A 45 7.32 5.70 10.61
N GLY A 46 7.70 4.47 10.27
CA GLY A 46 8.94 3.87 10.77
C GLY A 46 10.19 4.72 10.53
N CYS A 47 10.24 5.44 9.40
CA CYS A 47 11.32 6.39 9.08
C CYS A 47 10.87 7.86 9.12
N HIS A 48 9.56 8.13 8.99
CA HIS A 48 8.96 9.46 8.91
C HIS A 48 8.09 9.81 10.12
N GLY A 49 8.49 9.35 11.31
CA GLY A 49 7.83 9.63 12.59
C GLY A 49 8.06 11.06 13.11
N SER A 50 7.84 11.29 14.41
CA SER A 50 7.92 12.63 15.03
C SER A 50 9.29 13.29 14.90
N SER A 51 10.36 12.50 15.03
CA SER A 51 11.74 12.98 15.05
C SER A 51 12.41 12.98 13.68
N ALA A 52 11.67 12.65 12.62
CA ALA A 52 12.21 12.63 11.27
C ALA A 52 12.28 14.05 10.70
N THR A 53 13.31 14.33 9.89
CA THR A 53 13.44 15.60 9.15
C THR A 53 12.20 15.91 8.33
N VAL A 54 11.58 14.87 7.76
CA VAL A 54 10.26 14.95 7.14
C VAL A 54 9.32 14.04 7.93
N SER A 55 8.53 14.63 8.81
CA SER A 55 7.51 13.91 9.57
C SER A 55 6.22 13.78 8.77
N LEU A 56 5.53 12.64 8.93
CA LEU A 56 4.23 12.32 8.31
C LEU A 56 3.18 11.93 9.36
N GLN A 57 3.37 12.32 10.62
CA GLN A 57 2.58 11.82 11.75
C GLN A 57 1.14 12.37 11.82
N THR A 58 0.88 13.50 11.19
CA THR A 58 -0.43 14.16 11.21
C THR A 58 -0.96 14.40 9.80
N TYR A 59 -2.27 14.61 9.68
CA TYR A 59 -2.90 14.96 8.41
C TYR A 59 -2.24 16.18 7.77
N ASP A 60 -2.02 17.26 8.53
CA ASP A 60 -1.46 18.50 7.99
C ASP A 60 -0.03 18.32 7.47
N LEU A 61 0.78 17.50 8.15
CA LEU A 61 2.13 17.18 7.71
C LEU A 61 2.12 16.36 6.42
N VAL A 62 1.25 15.34 6.34
CA VAL A 62 1.08 14.53 5.12
C VAL A 62 0.60 15.41 3.98
N LYS A 63 -0.46 16.21 4.20
CA LYS A 63 -1.00 17.16 3.23
C LYS A 63 0.04 18.15 2.73
N ALA A 64 0.87 18.71 3.62
CA ALA A 64 1.93 19.63 3.22
C ALA A 64 2.95 18.97 2.28
N GLN A 65 3.39 17.74 2.56
CA GLN A 65 4.30 17.03 1.65
C GLN A 65 3.63 16.61 0.34
N THR A 66 2.34 16.28 0.38
CA THR A 66 1.53 15.98 -0.81
C THR A 66 1.37 17.20 -1.70
N LEU A 67 1.04 18.38 -1.16
CA LEU A 67 0.96 19.64 -1.91
C LEU A 67 2.30 20.07 -2.51
N ALA A 68 3.41 19.74 -1.85
CA ALA A 68 4.75 19.94 -2.39
C ALA A 68 5.14 18.93 -3.48
N GLY A 69 4.26 17.99 -3.85
CA GLY A 69 4.51 16.95 -4.85
C GLY A 69 5.44 15.82 -4.39
N LYS A 70 5.90 15.85 -3.13
CA LYS A 70 6.92 14.91 -2.64
C LYS A 70 6.40 13.51 -2.46
N ILE A 71 5.17 13.36 -1.94
CA ILE A 71 4.55 12.04 -1.73
C ILE A 71 4.39 11.31 -3.07
N GLU A 72 3.82 11.96 -4.08
CA GLU A 72 3.68 11.37 -5.41
C GLU A 72 5.05 11.10 -6.04
N GLY A 73 5.98 12.05 -5.91
CA GLY A 73 7.30 11.95 -6.50
C GLY A 73 8.13 10.78 -5.96
N THR A 74 8.16 10.60 -4.65
CA THR A 74 8.95 9.55 -3.99
C THR A 74 8.34 8.17 -4.16
N MET A 75 7.01 8.03 -4.14
CA MET A 75 6.35 6.73 -4.34
C MET A 75 6.44 6.22 -5.78
N ASN A 76 6.69 7.12 -6.73
CA ASN A 76 6.84 6.78 -8.15
C ASN A 76 8.27 6.85 -8.67
N GLU A 77 9.24 7.24 -7.84
CA GLU A 77 10.63 7.49 -8.26
C GLU A 77 10.70 8.42 -9.48
N SER A 78 9.93 9.52 -9.44
CA SER A 78 9.85 10.45 -10.56
C SER A 78 10.82 11.63 -10.38
N GLY A 79 11.45 12.08 -11.46
CA GLY A 79 12.31 13.26 -11.44
C GLY A 79 13.54 13.06 -10.57
N THR A 80 13.73 13.90 -9.55
CA THR A 80 14.88 13.84 -8.63
C THR A 80 14.55 13.16 -7.31
N TYR A 81 13.36 12.56 -7.16
CA TYR A 81 12.95 11.92 -5.92
C TYR A 81 13.42 10.46 -5.88
N SER A 82 14.07 10.07 -4.79
CA SER A 82 14.39 8.66 -4.52
C SER A 82 13.12 7.87 -4.19
N LEU A 83 13.12 6.58 -4.54
CA LEU A 83 12.00 5.69 -4.26
C LEU A 83 11.80 5.52 -2.74
N MET A 84 10.56 5.70 -2.28
CA MET A 84 10.14 5.35 -0.92
C MET A 84 8.89 4.46 -0.93
N PRO A 85 8.81 3.44 -0.05
CA PRO A 85 9.84 3.05 0.93
C PRO A 85 11.11 2.45 0.27
N PRO A 86 12.28 2.46 0.95
CA PRO A 86 13.54 1.97 0.37
C PRO A 86 13.53 0.49 -0.02
N GLY A 87 12.65 -0.30 0.61
CA GLY A 87 12.48 -1.73 0.32
C GLY A 87 11.72 -2.02 -0.98
N GLY A 88 11.24 -1.00 -1.68
CA GLY A 88 10.57 -1.12 -2.96
C GLY A 88 9.23 -0.41 -3.03
N LYS A 89 8.70 -0.35 -4.25
CA LYS A 89 7.47 0.37 -4.56
C LYS A 89 6.26 -0.26 -3.86
N LEU A 90 5.36 0.58 -3.36
CA LEU A 90 4.07 0.13 -2.82
C LEU A 90 3.25 -0.60 -3.89
N SER A 91 2.32 -1.44 -3.45
CA SER A 91 1.41 -2.12 -4.38
C SER A 91 0.61 -1.11 -5.21
N SER A 92 0.25 -1.50 -6.43
CA SER A 92 -0.55 -0.67 -7.33
C SER A 92 -1.85 -0.18 -6.68
N CYS A 93 -2.47 -0.99 -5.83
CA CYS A 93 -3.65 -0.59 -5.07
C CYS A 93 -3.36 0.57 -4.09
N LYS A 94 -2.32 0.44 -3.26
CA LYS A 94 -1.93 1.48 -2.30
C LYS A 94 -1.62 2.80 -3.00
N LEU A 95 -0.88 2.74 -4.11
CA LEU A 95 -0.62 3.92 -4.94
C LEU A 95 -1.90 4.52 -5.53
N GLY A 96 -2.80 3.66 -6.02
CA GLY A 96 -4.10 4.06 -6.54
C GLY A 96 -4.97 4.78 -5.50
N GLN A 97 -4.98 4.30 -4.26
CA GLN A 97 -5.68 4.94 -3.14
C GLN A 97 -5.09 6.32 -2.83
N VAL A 98 -3.76 6.45 -2.72
CA VAL A 98 -3.12 7.76 -2.47
C VAL A 98 -3.43 8.72 -3.63
N ASN A 99 -3.26 8.30 -4.88
CA ASN A 99 -3.56 9.14 -6.05
C ASN A 99 -5.03 9.53 -6.13
N LYS A 100 -5.96 8.66 -5.71
CA LYS A 100 -7.39 8.99 -5.65
C LYS A 100 -7.68 10.02 -4.56
N TRP A 101 -7.10 9.86 -3.38
CA TRP A 101 -7.23 10.83 -2.28
C TRP A 101 -6.71 12.21 -2.68
N ILE A 102 -5.54 12.27 -3.33
CA ILE A 102 -4.97 13.52 -3.86
C ILE A 102 -5.94 14.19 -4.84
N ARG A 103 -6.41 13.44 -5.85
CA ARG A 103 -7.35 13.98 -6.86
C ARG A 103 -8.69 14.42 -6.29
N ASN A 104 -9.13 13.80 -5.20
CA ASN A 104 -10.36 14.16 -4.51
C ASN A 104 -10.20 15.38 -3.56
N GLY A 105 -9.04 16.04 -3.55
CA GLY A 105 -8.79 17.22 -2.71
C GLY A 105 -8.38 16.88 -1.27
N MET A 106 -7.85 15.67 -1.05
CA MET A 106 -7.36 15.19 0.25
C MET A 106 -8.39 15.30 1.38
N PRO A 107 -9.61 14.73 1.23
CA PRO A 107 -10.62 14.74 2.29
C PRO A 107 -10.11 14.03 3.55
N LEU A 108 -10.52 14.54 4.72
CA LEU A 108 -10.13 14.01 6.03
C LEU A 108 -10.85 12.69 6.34
#